data_AF-A0A7K8MU42-F1
#
_entry.id   AF-A0A7K8MU42-F1
#
_cell.length_a   1.000
_cell.length_b   1.000
_cell.length_c   1.000
_cell.angle_alpha   90.00
_cell.angle_beta   90.00
_cell.angle_gamma   90.00
#
_symmetry.space_group_name_H-M   'P 1'
#
loop_
_entity.id
_entity.type
_entity.pdbx_description
1 polymer ?
#
loop_
_entity_poly.entity_id
_entity_poly.type
_entity_poly.pdbx_seq_one_letter_code
_entity_poly.pdbx_strand_id
1 'polypeptide(L)' 'QAIDDDCNQTGQLLAAILDWPQGTFASRVRLEDGAVRVEREVDGGLETLRLRLPAVLTADLRLNEPRYATLPNIM' A
#
# COMPACT_ATOMS: atom_id res chain seq x y z
N GLN A 1 2.26 4.64 7.59
CA GLN A 1 2.70 5.36 8.80
C GLN A 1 1.91 4.84 9.99
N ALA A 2 2.57 4.60 11.12
CA ALA A 2 1.88 4.38 12.39
C ALA A 2 1.71 5.74 13.08
N ILE A 3 0.58 5.95 13.75
CA ILE A 3 0.20 7.26 14.33
C ILE A 3 0.88 7.57 15.66
N ASP A 4 1.56 6.57 16.24
CA ASP A 4 2.27 6.66 17.51
C ASP A 4 3.73 7.09 17.32
N ASP A 5 4.39 6.68 16.23
CA ASP A 5 5.79 7.02 15.93
C ASP A 5 5.99 7.97 14.74
N ASP A 6 4.96 8.17 13.90
CA ASP A 6 4.97 9.00 12.69
C ASP A 6 6.14 8.76 11.73
N CYS A 7 6.77 7.59 11.77
CA CYS A 7 8.05 7.37 11.10
C CYS A 7 7.92 7.09 9.59
N ASN A 8 6.82 6.49 9.16
CA ASN A 8 6.60 6.10 7.75
C ASN A 8 7.78 5.34 7.13
N GLN A 9 8.35 4.35 7.84
CA GLN A 9 9.57 3.64 7.42
C GLN A 9 9.39 2.13 7.21
N THR A 10 8.54 1.48 8.00
CA THR A 10 8.44 0.01 8.09
C THR A 10 8.23 -0.67 6.73
N GLY A 11 7.35 -0.13 5.88
CA GLY A 11 7.08 -0.71 4.56
C GLY A 11 8.28 -0.64 3.61
N GLN A 12 8.96 0.50 3.58
CA GLN A 12 10.13 0.70 2.72
C GLN A 12 11.34 -0.13 3.18
N LEU A 13 11.55 -0.23 4.50
CA LEU A 13 12.62 -1.07 5.06
C LEU A 13 12.36 -2.56 4.83
N LEU A 14 11.11 -3.01 4.97
CA LEU A 14 10.73 -4.39 4.67
C LEU A 14 10.99 -4.72 3.19
N ALA A 15 10.60 -3.83 2.28
CA ALA A 15 10.86 -4.01 0.85
C ALA A 15 12.36 -4.12 0.54
N ALA A 16 13.19 -3.30 1.21
CA ALA A 16 14.64 -3.35 1.07
C ALA A 16 15.24 -4.65 1.62
N ILE A 17 14.78 -5.14 2.78
CA ILE A 17 15.26 -6.41 3.37
C ILE A 17 14.91 -7.61 2.47
N LEU A 18 13.74 -7.58 1.85
CA LEU A 18 13.27 -8.66 0.96
C LEU A 18 13.80 -8.55 -0.48
N ASP A 19 14.44 -7.44 -0.84
CA ASP A 19 14.76 -7.08 -2.23
C ASP A 19 13.54 -7.11 -3.16
N TRP A 20 12.40 -6.58 -2.68
CA TRP A 20 11.13 -6.57 -3.41
C TRP A 20 10.78 -5.17 -3.93
N PRO A 21 10.11 -5.08 -5.10
CA PRO A 21 9.48 -3.85 -5.55
C PRO A 21 8.54 -3.26 -4.49
N GLN A 22 8.48 -1.93 -4.41
CA GLN A 22 7.62 -1.24 -3.46
C GLN A 22 6.69 -0.21 -4.13
N GLY A 23 5.48 -0.09 -3.59
CA GLY A 23 4.52 0.95 -3.96
C GLY A 23 3.96 1.62 -2.72
N THR A 24 4.56 2.74 -2.30
CA THR A 24 4.12 3.48 -1.10
C THR A 24 3.01 4.47 -1.41
N PHE A 25 2.24 4.89 -0.41
CA PHE A 25 1.18 5.89 -0.56
C PHE A 25 0.13 5.50 -1.61
N ALA A 26 -0.20 4.21 -1.70
CA ALA A 26 -1.13 3.70 -2.68
C ALA A 26 -2.55 4.22 -2.42
N SER A 27 -3.15 4.91 -3.40
CA SER A 27 -4.56 5.32 -3.41
C SER A 27 -5.42 4.48 -4.35
N ARG A 28 -4.81 3.65 -5.21
CA ARG A 28 -5.50 2.58 -5.94
C ARG A 28 -4.57 1.41 -6.21
N VAL A 29 -5.10 0.20 -6.13
CA VAL A 29 -4.38 -1.05 -6.43
C VAL A 29 -5.22 -1.90 -7.38
N ARG A 30 -4.61 -2.39 -8.46
CA ARG A 30 -5.21 -3.37 -9.38
C ARG A 30 -4.22 -4.50 -9.62
N LEU A 31 -4.67 -5.73 -9.35
CA LEU A 31 -3.89 -6.92 -9.69
C LEU A 31 -3.92 -7.14 -11.21
N GLU A 32 -2.75 -7.45 -11.77
CA GLU A 32 -2.55 -7.84 -13.15
C GLU A 32 -1.83 -9.19 -13.19
N ASP A 33 -1.70 -9.80 -14.36
CA ASP A 33 -0.98 -11.07 -14.48
C ASP A 33 0.52 -10.87 -14.14
N GLY A 34 0.98 -11.56 -13.10
CA GLY A 34 2.35 -11.48 -12.57
C GLY A 34 2.77 -10.11 -12.00
N ALA A 35 1.86 -9.15 -11.86
CA ALA A 35 2.18 -7.78 -11.49
C ALA A 35 1.05 -7.10 -10.71
N VAL A 36 1.36 -5.95 -10.13
CA VAL A 36 0.38 -5.06 -9.52
C VAL A 36 0.54 -3.65 -10.07
N ARG A 37 -0.56 -3.06 -10.52
CA ARG A 37 -0.64 -1.66 -10.89
C ARG A 37 -1.08 -0.85 -9.68
N VAL A 38 -0.28 0.15 -9.31
CA VAL A 38 -0.49 0.98 -8.13
C VAL A 38 -0.52 2.43 -8.55
N GLU A 39 -1.57 3.14 -8.17
CA GLU A 39 -1.66 4.60 -8.25
C GLU A 39 -1.28 5.14 -6.86
N ARG A 40 -0.31 6.07 -6.83
CA ARG A 40 0.30 6.58 -5.61
C ARG A 40 0.08 8.09 -5.51
N GLU A 41 -0.19 8.55 -4.30
CA GLU A 41 -0.19 9.98 -3.98
C GLU A 41 1.25 10.48 -3.91
N VAL A 42 1.54 11.54 -4.66
CA VAL A 42 2.81 12.28 -4.62
C VAL A 42 2.51 13.77 -4.50
N ASP A 43 3.49 14.59 -4.13
CA ASP A 43 3.25 16.02 -3.87
C ASP A 43 2.62 16.76 -5.07
N GLY A 44 2.94 16.33 -6.30
CA GLY A 44 2.42 16.90 -7.55
C GLY A 44 1.13 16.26 -8.09
N GLY A 45 0.51 15.32 -7.36
CA GLY A 45 -0.70 14.62 -7.82
C GLY A 45 -0.57 13.10 -7.72
N LEU A 46 -0.80 12.40 -8.83
CA LEU A 46 -0.84 10.94 -8.88
C LEU A 46 0.27 10.38 -9.77
N GLU A 47 0.94 9.34 -9.28
CA GLU A 47 1.91 8.55 -10.06
C GLU A 47 1.40 7.11 -10.20
N THR A 48 1.42 6.56 -11.41
CA THR A 48 1.06 5.15 -11.63
C THR A 48 2.30 4.30 -11.91
N LEU A 49 2.50 3.27 -11.10
CA LEU A 49 3.56 2.28 -11.24
C LEU A 49 3.00 0.90 -11.58
N ARG A 50 3.79 0.10 -12.29
CA ARG A 50 3.55 -1.33 -12.47
C ARG A 50 4.70 -2.12 -11.86
N LEU A 51 4.41 -2.85 -10.78
CA LEU A 51 5.40 -3.58 -10.00
C LEU A 51 5.26 -5.07 -10.27
N ARG A 52 6.36 -5.79 -10.48
CA ARG A 52 6.34 -7.26 -10.59
C ARG A 52 6.02 -7.84 -9.22
N LEU A 53 5.21 -8.90 -9.17
CA LEU A 53 4.98 -9.63 -7.93
C LEU A 53 6.13 -10.62 -7.68
N PRO A 54 6.54 -10.84 -6.41
CA PRO A 54 6.00 -10.27 -5.17
C PRO A 54 6.40 -8.79 -4.96
N ALA A 55 5.58 -8.00 -4.25
CA ALA A 55 5.83 -6.58 -3.97
C ALA A 55 5.28 -6.16 -2.60
N VAL A 56 5.84 -5.10 -2.01
CA VAL A 56 5.38 -4.49 -0.75
C VAL A 56 4.63 -3.19 -1.03
N LEU A 57 3.41 -3.07 -0.51
CA LEU A 57 2.60 -1.86 -0.68
C LEU A 57 2.32 -1.20 0.68
N THR A 58 2.28 0.14 0.71
CA THR A 58 1.74 0.89 1.86
C THR A 58 0.51 1.68 1.41
N ALA A 59 -0.57 1.59 2.19
CA ALA A 59 -1.84 2.26 1.87
C ALA A 59 -1.81 3.73 2.30
N ASP A 60 -2.25 4.61 1.40
CA ASP A 60 -2.68 5.96 1.77
C ASP A 60 -4.13 5.93 2.31
N LEU A 61 -4.54 6.97 3.04
CA LEU A 61 -5.91 7.12 3.54
C LEU A 61 -6.96 7.12 2.41
N ARG A 62 -6.58 7.55 1.20
CA ARG A 62 -7.46 7.61 0.02
C ARG A 62 -7.67 6.26 -0.65
N LEU A 63 -7.00 5.19 -0.22
CA LEU A 63 -7.07 3.88 -0.86
C LEU A 63 -8.48 3.29 -0.86
N ASN A 64 -9.14 3.34 0.29
CA ASN A 64 -10.46 2.75 0.49
C ASN A 64 -11.11 3.28 1.77
N GLU A 65 -12.41 3.02 1.91
CA GLU A 65 -13.13 3.20 3.17
C GLU A 65 -13.10 1.88 3.95
N PRO A 66 -12.56 1.84 5.18
CA PRO A 66 -12.61 0.63 6.01
C PRO A 66 -14.04 0.28 6.40
N ARG A 67 -14.44 -0.98 6.17
CA ARG A 67 -15.75 -1.48 6.64
C ARG A 67 -15.76 -1.67 8.16
N TYR A 68 -16.93 -1.55 8.76
CA TYR A 68 -17.15 -2.02 10.14
C TYR A 68 -17.26 -3.55 10.18
N ALA A 69 -16.71 -4.16 11.23
CA ALA A 69 -16.93 -5.58 11.51
C ALA A 69 -18.36 -5.80 12.01
N THR A 70 -19.04 -6.82 11.49
CA THR A 70 -20.40 -7.18 11.93
C THR A 70 -20.34 -8.08 13.17
N LEU A 71 -21.38 -8.05 14.02
CA LEU A 71 -21.45 -8.87 15.23
C LEU A 71 -21.20 -10.38 14.98
N PRO A 72 -21.77 -11.02 13.94
CA PRO A 72 -21.48 -12.43 13.65
C PRO A 72 -20.02 -12.72 13.28
N ASN A 73 -19.23 -11.72 12.90
CA ASN A 73 -17.82 -11.89 12.55
C ASN A 73 -16.87 -11.69 13.74
N ILE A 74 -17.38 -11.28 14.92
CA ILE A 74 -16.57 -10.99 16.11
C ILE A 74 -16.98 -11.82 17.35
N MET A 75 -17.99 -12.67 17.21
CA MET A 75 -18.48 -13.61 18.23
C MET A 75 -18.18 -15.03 17.79
#